data_AF-A0A969K9G4-F1
#
_entry.id   AF-A0A969K9G4-F1
#
_cell.length_a   1.000
_cell.length_b   1.000
_cell.length_c   1.000
_cell.angle_alpha   90.00
_cell.angle_beta   90.00
_cell.angle_gamma   90.00
#
_symmetry.space_group_name_H-M   'P 1'
#
loop_
_entity.id
_entity.type
_entity.pdbx_description
1 polymer ?
#
loop_
_entity_poly.entity_id
_entity_poly.type
_entity_poly.pdbx_seq_one_letter_code
_entity_poly.pdbx_strand_id
1 'polypeptide(L)' 'MTRTTREKIEQLRELKKRLIKGGGEERIEKQHQDGKLTARERVGLLFDPDTFQELFSLPNTGARCLAWAGKSFLPMAW' A
#
# COMPACT_ATOMS: atom_id res chain seq x y z
N MET A 1 -12.85 -24.05 -16.10
CA MET A 1 -11.87 -23.38 -16.98
C MET A 1 -10.69 -22.93 -16.13
N THR A 2 -9.50 -23.47 -16.37
CA THR A 2 -8.28 -23.16 -15.60
C THR A 2 -7.58 -21.95 -16.22
N ARG A 3 -7.29 -20.90 -15.44
CA ARG A 3 -6.57 -19.72 -15.93
C ARG A 3 -5.19 -20.10 -16.46
N THR A 4 -4.80 -19.53 -17.60
CA THR A 4 -3.47 -19.75 -18.18
C THR A 4 -2.39 -19.05 -17.35
N THR A 5 -1.13 -19.50 -17.47
CA THR A 5 0.00 -18.87 -16.78
C THR A 5 0.14 -17.39 -17.18
N ARG A 6 -0.11 -17.08 -18.45
CA ARG A 6 -0.05 -15.70 -18.97
C ARG A 6 -1.10 -14.79 -18.33
N GLU A 7 -2.35 -15.26 -18.22
CA GLU A 7 -3.42 -14.51 -17.56
C GLU A 7 -3.10 -14.23 -16.09
N LYS A 8 -2.55 -15.22 -15.36
CA LYS A 8 -2.16 -15.05 -13.96
C LYS A 8 -1.06 -14.00 -13.79
N ILE A 9 -0.07 -13.97 -14.70
CA ILE A 9 1.00 -12.97 -14.69
C ILE A 9 0.43 -11.58 -14.91
N GLU A 10 -0.50 -11.41 -15.85
CA GLU A 10 -1.09 -10.10 -16.13
C GLU A 10 -1.94 -9.60 -14.95
N GLN A 11 -2.73 -10.47 -14.34
CA GLN A 11 -3.47 -10.16 -13.11
C GLN A 11 -2.55 -9.69 -11.98
N LEU A 12 -1.39 -10.32 -11.80
CA LEU A 12 -0.41 -9.91 -10.80
C LEU A 12 0.18 -8.52 -11.11
N ARG A 13 0.45 -8.21 -12.38
CA ARG A 13 0.93 -6.88 -12.79
C ARG A 13 -0.10 -5.79 -12.53
N GLU A 14 -1.36 -6.04 -12.85
CA GLU A 14 -2.46 -5.11 -12.57
C GLU A 14 -2.65 -4.88 -11.07
N LEU A 15 -2.57 -5.94 -10.26
CA LEU A 15 -2.60 -5.83 -8.79
C LEU A 15 -1.46 -4.95 -8.27
N LYS A 16 -0.22 -5.18 -8.73
CA LYS A 16 0.93 -4.35 -8.35
C LYS A 16 0.73 -2.88 -8.71
N LYS A 17 0.25 -2.58 -9.93
CA LYS A 17 -0.06 -1.21 -10.37
C LYS A 17 -1.06 -0.51 -9.44
N ARG A 18 -2.09 -1.23 -8.98
CA ARG A 18 -3.07 -0.68 -8.03
C ARG A 18 -2.47 -0.44 -6.65
N LEU A 19 -1.64 -1.35 -6.16
CA LEU A 19 -1.01 -1.25 -4.84
C LEU A 19 -0.01 -0.09 -4.75
N ILE A 20 0.64 0.28 -5.87
CA ILE A 20 1.51 1.47 -5.91
C ILE A 20 0.73 2.75 -5.56
N LYS A 21 -0.52 2.87 -6.00
CA LYS A 21 -1.39 4.01 -5.67
C LYS A 21 -1.83 4.02 -4.19
N GLY A 22 -1.61 2.94 -3.45
CA GLY A 22 -1.87 2.84 -2.02
C GLY A 22 -3.29 3.27 -1.63
N GLY A 23 -3.38 4.33 -0.82
CA GLY A 23 -4.63 4.88 -0.31
C GLY A 23 -5.48 5.67 -1.31
N GLY A 24 -5.07 5.74 -2.57
CA GLY A 24 -5.70 6.53 -3.63
C GLY A 24 -5.00 7.85 -3.90
N GLU A 25 -5.21 8.41 -5.08
CA GLU A 25 -4.59 9.68 -5.53
C GLU A 25 -4.95 10.85 -4.62
N GLU A 26 -6.19 10.89 -4.10
CA GLU A 26 -6.66 11.92 -3.16
C GLU A 26 -5.80 12.00 -1.89
N ARG A 27 -5.40 10.84 -1.33
CA ARG A 27 -4.56 10.81 -0.12
C ARG A 27 -3.10 11.17 -0.39
N ILE A 28 -2.62 10.85 -1.58
CA ILE A 28 -1.27 11.24 -2.02
C ILE A 28 -1.21 12.76 -2.14
N GLU A 29 -2.18 13.35 -2.83
CA GLU A 29 -2.28 14.79 -3.02
C GLU A 29 -2.37 15.52 -1.67
N LYS A 30 -3.22 15.04 -0.74
CA LYS A 30 -3.30 15.61 0.61
C LYS A 30 -1.95 15.57 1.34
N GLN A 31 -1.23 14.46 1.23
CA GLN A 31 0.10 14.31 1.85
C GLN A 31 1.10 15.32 1.26
N HIS A 32 1.06 15.54 -0.05
CA HIS A 32 1.90 16.52 -0.73
C HIS A 32 1.52 17.96 -0.37
N GLN A 33 0.22 18.25 -0.22
CA GLN A 33 -0.28 19.56 0.26
C GLN A 33 0.21 19.88 1.68
N ASP A 34 0.32 18.86 2.54
CA ASP A 34 0.92 18.99 3.88
C ASP A 34 2.46 19.17 3.83
N GLY A 35 3.07 19.27 2.65
CA GLY A 35 4.51 19.39 2.45
C GLY A 35 5.28 18.09 2.75
N LYS A 36 4.58 16.95 2.80
CA LYS A 36 5.17 15.66 3.16
C LYS A 36 5.29 14.77 1.92
N LEU A 37 6.38 14.02 1.88
CA LEU A 37 6.55 12.96 0.89
C LEU A 37 5.73 11.72 1.27
N THR A 38 5.33 10.94 0.25
CA THR A 38 4.74 9.61 0.43
C THR A 38 5.78 8.62 0.93
N ALA A 39 5.35 7.48 1.47
CA ALA A 39 6.27 6.46 1.98
C ALA A 39 7.24 5.96 0.89
N ARG A 40 6.75 5.75 -0.34
CA ARG A 40 7.58 5.29 -1.47
C ARG A 40 8.58 6.36 -1.93
N GLU A 41 8.17 7.63 -1.97
CA GLU A 41 9.07 8.74 -2.29
C GLU A 41 10.22 8.85 -1.27
N ARG A 42 9.92 8.70 0.03
CA ARG A 42 10.94 8.73 1.09
C ARG A 42 11.96 7.60 0.93
N VAL A 43 11.49 6.39 0.63
CA VAL A 43 12.37 5.24 0.37
C VAL A 43 13.23 5.50 -0.87
N GLY A 44 12.67 6.09 -1.93
CA GLY A 44 13.42 6.44 -3.14
C GLY A 44 14.51 7.50 -2.94
N LEU A 45 14.41 8.34 -1.90
CA LEU A 45 15.48 9.29 -1.53
C LEU A 45 16.53 8.68 -0.60
N LEU A 46 16.17 7.64 0.16
CA LEU A 46 17.03 7.05 1.17
C LEU A 46 18.01 6.01 0.59
N PHE A 47 17.59 5.30 -0.46
CA PHE A 47 18.35 4.23 -1.06
C PHE A 47 18.83 4.61 -2.46
N ASP A 48 19.96 4.02 -2.87
CA ASP A 48 20.44 4.16 -4.24
C ASP A 48 19.40 3.57 -5.23
N PRO A 49 19.29 4.13 -6.44
CA PRO A 49 18.38 3.63 -7.46
C PRO A 49 18.54 2.12 -7.68
N ASP A 50 17.41 1.42 -7.84
CA ASP A 50 17.34 -0.03 -8.10
C ASP A 50 17.91 -0.96 -7.02
N THR A 51 18.27 -0.45 -5.84
CA THR A 51 18.75 -1.29 -4.72
C THR A 51 17.63 -1.77 -3.78
N PHE A 52 16.50 -1.06 -3.74
CA PHE A 52 15.42 -1.37 -2.81
C PHE A 52 14.56 -2.56 -3.27
N GLN A 53 14.47 -3.60 -2.44
CA GLN A 53 13.60 -4.76 -2.67
C GLN A 53 12.44 -4.79 -1.66
N GLU A 54 11.22 -4.61 -2.15
CA GLU A 54 10.02 -4.57 -1.31
C GLU A 54 9.57 -5.99 -0.90
N LEU A 55 9.47 -6.25 0.40
CA LEU A 55 8.93 -7.48 0.97
C LEU A 55 7.46 -7.28 1.37
N PHE A 56 6.66 -8.35 1.27
CA PHE A 56 5.24 -8.36 1.69
C PHE A 56 4.36 -7.28 1.04
N SER A 57 4.64 -6.92 -0.22
CA SER A 57 3.91 -5.85 -0.93
C SER A 57 2.43 -6.18 -1.20
N LEU A 58 2.07 -7.46 -1.21
CA LEU A 58 0.70 -7.90 -1.43
C LEU A 58 -0.04 -7.96 -0.10
N PRO A 59 -1.30 -7.50 -0.04
CA PRO A 59 -2.09 -7.59 1.18
C PRO A 59 -2.27 -9.06 1.56
N ASN A 60 -1.80 -9.42 2.75
CA ASN A 60 -2.12 -10.69 3.37
C ASN A 60 -3.34 -10.50 4.27
N THR A 61 -4.54 -10.73 3.72
CA THR A 61 -5.76 -10.84 4.54
C THR A 61 -5.76 -12.16 5.31
N GLY A 62 -4.76 -12.35 6.19
CA GLY A 62 -4.73 -13.38 7.23
C GLY A 62 -5.23 -12.85 8.58
N ALA A 63 -5.61 -11.58 8.66
CA ALA A 63 -6.16 -10.99 9.88
C ALA A 63 -7.65 -11.30 9.99
N ARG A 64 -8.01 -12.35 10.72
CA ARG A 64 -9.35 -12.51 11.31
C ARG A 64 -9.42 -11.62 12.56
N CYS A 65 -9.35 -10.31 12.38
CA CYS A 65 -9.46 -9.37 13.48
C CYS A 65 -10.89 -8.82 13.55
N LEU A 66 -11.74 -9.46 14.35
CA LEU A 66 -13.05 -8.93 14.80
C LEU A 66 -12.90 -7.78 15.83
N ALA A 67 -11.70 -7.22 15.99
CA ALA A 67 -11.41 -6.15 16.95
C ALA A 67 -11.62 -4.72 16.41
N TRP A 68 -12.08 -4.58 15.16
CA TRP A 68 -12.44 -3.29 14.53
C TRP A 68 -13.96 -3.09 14.40
N ALA A 69 -14.76 -3.84 15.18
CA ALA A 69 -16.17 -3.56 15.37
C ALA A 69 -16.36 -2.86 16.73
N GLY A 70 -16.40 -1.53 16.75
CA GLY A 70 -16.99 -0.80 17.88
C GLY A 70 -16.05 -0.30 18.98
N LYS A 71 -14.87 0.25 18.64
CA LYS A 71 -14.22 1.21 19.56
C LYS A 71 -14.60 2.61 19.11
N SER A 72 -15.55 3.21 19.84
CA SER A 72 -15.64 4.66 19.92
C SER A 72 -14.24 5.19 20.21
N PHE A 73 -13.83 6.14 19.39
CA PHE A 73 -12.66 6.98 19.54
C PHE A 73 -12.47 7.35 21.03
N LEU A 74 -11.56 6.66 21.71
CA LEU A 74 -11.07 7.13 23.00
C LEU A 74 -10.20 8.36 22.69
N PRO A 75 -10.47 9.52 23.30
CA PRO A 75 -9.65 10.70 23.09
C PRO A 75 -8.31 10.45 23.77
N MET A 76 -7.27 10.23 22.96
CA MET A 76 -5.90 10.22 23.45
C MET A 76 -5.50 11.68 23.65
N ALA A 77 -5.57 12.13 24.90
CA ALA A 77 -4.93 13.35 25.34
C ALA A 77 -3.41 13.07 25.42
N TRP A 78 -2.67 13.89 24.66
CA TRP A 78 -1.21 14.02 24.53
C TRP A 78 -0.47 12.88 23.81
#